data_AF-A0A966LWT1-F1
#
_entry.id   AF-A0A966LWT1-F1
#
_cell.length_a   1.000
_cell.length_b   1.000
_cell.length_c   1.000
_cell.angle_alpha   90.00
_cell.angle_beta   90.00
_cell.angle_gamma   90.00
#
_symmetry.space_group_name_H-M   'P 1'
#
loop_
_entity.id
_entity.type
_entity.pdbx_description
1 polymer ?
#
loop_
_entity_poly.entity_id
_entity_poly.type
_entity_poly.pdbx_seq_one_letter_code
_entity_poly.pdbx_strand_id
1 'polypeptide(L)'
;MNVSEATQTVTTEYNGWSNRETWIVNLWMTGDQGYYEQLCEIISSHDSLDDQAEALEDWIRFEYDGEYSSIWADLINNSLAEVDWYEIVEKNQE
;
A
#
# COMPACT_ATOMS: atom_id res chain seq x y z
N MET A 1 28.14 -35.14 -0.33
CA MET A 1 26.83 -34.67 0.19
C MET A 1 26.89 -33.16 0.16
N ASN A 2 26.29 -32.52 -0.84
CA ASN A 2 26.21 -31.06 -0.92
C ASN A 2 24.80 -30.70 -0.47
N VAL A 3 24.68 -30.24 0.77
CA VAL A 3 23.44 -29.68 1.28
C VAL A 3 23.43 -28.22 0.85
N SER A 4 22.61 -27.93 -0.16
CA SER A 4 22.24 -26.58 -0.54
C SER A 4 21.43 -25.95 0.60
N GLU A 5 22.00 -24.96 1.28
CA GLU A 5 21.25 -24.09 2.18
C GLU A 5 20.25 -23.28 1.35
N ALA A 6 18.97 -23.59 1.52
CA ALA A 6 17.91 -22.70 1.09
C ALA A 6 17.87 -21.52 2.07
N THR A 7 18.34 -20.35 1.61
CA THR A 7 18.18 -19.09 2.33
C THR A 7 16.69 -18.79 2.48
N GLN A 8 16.12 -19.06 3.65
CA GLN A 8 14.81 -18.54 4.01
C GLN A 8 14.94 -17.04 4.19
N THR A 9 14.46 -16.27 3.22
CA THR A 9 14.17 -14.84 3.40
C THR A 9 13.04 -14.75 4.41
N VAL A 10 13.40 -14.49 5.68
CA VAL A 10 12.44 -14.02 6.68
C VAL A 10 11.99 -12.64 6.20
N THR A 11 10.80 -12.58 5.60
CA THR A 11 10.08 -11.32 5.40
C THR A 11 9.90 -10.71 6.79
N THR A 12 10.73 -9.73 7.10
CA THR A 12 10.68 -9.06 8.39
C THR A 12 9.52 -8.09 8.30
N GLU A 13 8.37 -8.48 8.87
CA GLU A 13 7.23 -7.58 9.01
C GLU A 13 7.68 -6.26 9.63
N TYR A 14 7.20 -5.14 9.10
CA TYR A 14 7.46 -3.81 9.60
C TYR A 14 6.26 -3.33 10.40
N ASN A 15 6.38 -3.32 11.73
CA ASN A 15 5.28 -2.96 12.64
C ASN A 15 3.98 -3.76 12.39
N GLY A 16 4.09 -5.03 11.99
CA GLY A 16 2.95 -5.90 11.67
C GLY A 16 2.38 -5.73 10.26
N TRP A 17 3.11 -5.08 9.36
CA TRP A 17 2.81 -4.94 7.93
C TRP A 17 3.87 -5.63 7.07
N SER A 18 3.53 -6.01 5.85
CA SER A 18 4.44 -6.67 4.90
C SER A 18 5.74 -5.90 4.65
N ASN A 19 5.68 -4.56 4.62
CA ASN A 19 6.82 -3.68 4.47
C ASN A 19 6.54 -2.28 5.06
N ARG A 20 7.54 -1.39 4.95
CA ARG A 20 7.48 -0.04 5.51
C ARG A 20 6.51 0.85 4.75
N GLU A 21 6.48 0.75 3.42
CA GLU A 21 5.68 1.56 2.51
C GLU A 21 4.19 1.34 2.81
N THR A 22 3.79 0.07 2.94
CA THR A 22 2.43 -0.34 3.32
C THR A 22 2.04 0.19 4.69
N TRP A 23 2.91 0.07 5.70
CA TRP A 23 2.66 0.63 7.03
C TRP A 23 2.46 2.16 6.99
N ILE A 24 3.28 2.88 6.21
CA ILE A 24 3.18 4.35 6.11
C ILE A 24 1.86 4.77 5.47
N VAL A 25 1.45 4.11 4.39
CA VAL A 25 0.18 4.44 3.73
C VAL A 25 -0.97 4.19 4.70
N ASN A 26 -1.02 3.03 5.36
CA ASN A 26 -2.05 2.76 6.36
C ASN A 26 -2.05 3.78 7.52
N LEU A 27 -0.86 4.20 7.98
CA LEU A 27 -0.74 5.20 9.03
C LEU A 27 -1.44 6.51 8.65
N TRP A 28 -1.33 6.95 7.39
CA TRP A 28 -2.08 8.10 6.89
C TRP A 28 -3.57 7.81 6.72
N MET A 29 -3.93 6.65 6.15
CA MET A 29 -5.33 6.27 5.92
C MET A 29 -6.15 6.29 7.20
N THR A 30 -5.56 5.87 8.31
CA THR A 30 -6.25 5.75 9.61
C THR A 30 -5.97 6.91 10.56
N GLY A 31 -4.95 7.72 10.27
CA GLY A 31 -4.46 8.79 11.14
C GLY A 31 -5.04 10.16 10.85
N ASP A 32 -5.57 10.37 9.63
CA ASP A 32 -6.22 11.61 9.21
C ASP A 32 -7.68 11.37 8.83
N GLN A 33 -8.59 12.24 9.29
CA GLN A 33 -10.03 12.07 9.10
C GLN A 33 -10.43 12.06 7.62
N GLY A 34 -9.82 12.90 6.79
CA GLY A 34 -10.18 12.98 5.36
C GLY A 34 -9.76 11.73 4.62
N TYR A 35 -8.56 11.23 4.91
CA TYR A 35 -8.08 9.98 4.34
C TYR A 35 -8.90 8.77 4.82
N TYR A 36 -9.28 8.75 6.09
CA TYR A 36 -10.10 7.68 6.65
C TYR A 36 -11.49 7.63 6.01
N GLU A 37 -12.15 8.78 5.87
CA GLU A 37 -13.45 8.86 5.21
C GLU A 37 -13.37 8.37 3.76
N GLN A 38 -12.32 8.73 3.03
CA GLN A 38 -12.12 8.26 1.66
C GLN A 38 -11.86 6.76 1.58
N LEU A 39 -11.06 6.19 2.50
CA LEU A 39 -10.84 4.75 2.59
C LEU A 39 -12.16 4.02 2.83
N CYS A 40 -13.00 4.50 3.76
CA CYS A 40 -14.32 3.92 4.01
C CYS A 40 -15.24 4.03 2.78
N GLU A 41 -15.20 5.15 2.05
CA GLU A 41 -15.95 5.30 0.80
C GLU A 41 -15.51 4.29 -0.26
N ILE A 42 -14.20 4.09 -0.44
CA ILE A 42 -13.64 3.13 -1.40
C ILE A 42 -14.09 1.70 -1.05
N ILE A 43 -13.94 1.31 0.23
CA ILE A 43 -14.31 -0.02 0.73
C ILE A 43 -15.82 -0.27 0.56
N SER A 44 -16.65 0.72 0.85
CA SER A 44 -18.12 0.58 0.72
C SER A 44 -18.63 0.64 -0.72
N SER A 45 -17.84 1.17 -1.66
CA SER A 45 -18.25 1.38 -3.05
C SER A 45 -17.83 0.26 -4.01
N HIS A 46 -16.97 -0.67 -3.58
CA HIS A 46 -16.44 -1.75 -4.41
C HIS A 46 -16.68 -3.12 -3.76
N ASP A 47 -17.02 -4.11 -4.60
CA ASP A 47 -17.52 -5.40 -4.15
C ASP A 47 -16.42 -6.42 -3.79
N SER A 48 -15.19 -6.21 -4.23
CA SER A 48 -14.07 -7.12 -4.00
C SER A 48 -12.83 -6.40 -3.45
N LEU A 49 -12.00 -7.14 -2.70
CA LEU A 49 -10.75 -6.60 -2.17
C LEU A 49 -9.78 -6.17 -3.28
N ASP A 50 -9.78 -6.87 -4.41
CA ASP A 50 -8.98 -6.50 -5.59
C ASP A 50 -9.43 -5.14 -6.14
N ASP A 51 -10.73 -4.94 -6.34
CA ASP A 51 -11.28 -3.66 -6.85
C ASP A 51 -11.04 -2.52 -5.86
N GLN A 52 -11.17 -2.79 -4.55
CA GLN A 52 -10.88 -1.81 -3.50
C GLN A 52 -9.40 -1.41 -3.48
N ALA A 53 -8.49 -2.37 -3.63
CA ALA A 53 -7.06 -2.12 -3.66
C ALA A 53 -6.66 -1.29 -4.89
N GLU A 54 -7.20 -1.61 -6.08
CA GLU A 54 -6.97 -0.84 -7.31
C GLU A 54 -7.50 0.60 -7.16
N ALA A 55 -8.72 0.77 -6.63
CA ALA A 55 -9.30 2.08 -6.40
C ALA A 55 -8.51 2.93 -5.38
N LEU A 56 -7.96 2.30 -4.34
CA LEU A 56 -7.10 2.97 -3.36
C LEU A 56 -5.77 3.41 -3.98
N GLU A 57 -5.12 2.54 -4.75
CA GLU A 57 -3.89 2.88 -5.46
C GLU A 57 -4.11 4.03 -6.44
N ASP A 58 -5.16 3.97 -7.26
CA ASP A 58 -5.51 4.99 -8.24
C ASP A 58 -5.77 6.35 -7.58
N TRP A 59 -6.49 6.36 -6.45
CA TRP A 59 -6.77 7.60 -5.74
C TRP A 59 -5.49 8.27 -5.20
N ILE A 60 -4.60 7.50 -4.56
CA ILE A 60 -3.32 8.04 -4.04
C ILE A 60 -2.42 8.50 -5.18
N ARG A 61 -2.38 7.75 -6.29
CA ARG A 61 -1.63 8.14 -7.49
C ARG A 61 -2.23 9.35 -8.18
N PHE A 62 -3.54 9.56 -8.10
CA PHE A 62 -4.19 10.76 -8.63
C PHE A 62 -3.92 11.99 -7.76
N GLU A 63 -3.92 11.84 -6.44
CA GLU A 63 -3.50 12.92 -5.53
C GLU A 63 -2.04 13.30 -5.76
N TYR A 64 -1.19 12.31 -6.06
CA TYR A 64 0.16 12.52 -6.52
C TYR A 64 0.19 12.92 -8.02
N ASP A 65 0.02 14.21 -8.31
CA ASP A 65 0.17 14.79 -9.67
C ASP A 65 1.64 14.81 -10.14
N GLY A 66 2.25 13.62 -10.24
CA GLY A 66 3.64 13.39 -10.59
C GLY A 66 3.93 13.48 -12.08
N GLU A 67 3.29 14.40 -12.82
CA GLU A 67 3.44 14.55 -14.28
C GLU A 67 4.87 14.92 -14.73
N TYR A 68 5.79 15.21 -13.82
CA TYR A 68 7.16 15.62 -14.12
C TYR A 68 8.18 14.51 -13.88
N SER A 69 8.76 14.00 -14.97
CA SER A 69 9.95 13.14 -14.95
C SER A 69 11.06 13.78 -14.12
N SER A 70 11.30 13.25 -12.92
CA SER A 70 12.28 13.76 -11.96
C SER A 70 12.71 12.66 -10.99
N ILE A 71 13.85 12.84 -10.32
CA ILE A 71 14.31 11.90 -9.27
C ILE A 71 13.25 11.74 -8.17
N TRP A 72 12.50 12.80 -7.85
CA TRP A 72 11.41 12.72 -6.87
C TRP A 72 10.26 11.86 -7.37
N ALA A 73 9.87 11.99 -8.64
CA ALA A 73 8.86 11.16 -9.25
C ALA A 73 9.28 9.69 -9.31
N ASP A 74 10.53 9.40 -9.66
CA ASP A 74 11.04 8.03 -9.69
C ASP A 74 11.04 7.40 -8.28
N LEU A 75 11.48 8.14 -7.25
CA LEU A 75 11.49 7.66 -5.87
C LEU A 75 10.09 7.42 -5.31
N ILE A 76 9.15 8.33 -5.55
CA ILE A 76 7.76 8.20 -5.08
C ILE A 76 7.06 7.06 -5.82
N ASN A 77 7.16 7.01 -7.15
CA ASN A 77 6.55 5.94 -7.94
C ASN A 77 7.11 4.56 -7.55
N ASN A 78 8.41 4.46 -7.30
CA ASN A 78 9.00 3.22 -6.79
C ASN A 78 8.44 2.87 -5.41
N SER A 79 8.36 3.83 -4.48
CA SER A 79 7.82 3.58 -3.14
C SER A 79 6.35 3.15 -3.19
N LEU A 80 5.53 3.78 -4.03
CA LEU A 80 4.13 3.41 -4.23
C LEU A 80 3.96 2.04 -4.90
N ALA A 81 4.90 1.63 -5.75
CA ALA A 81 4.87 0.30 -6.38
C ALA A 81 5.19 -0.84 -5.41
N GLU A 82 5.82 -0.55 -4.26
CA GLU A 82 6.12 -1.54 -3.23
C GLU A 82 4.99 -1.66 -2.19
N VAL A 83 3.96 -0.81 -2.24
CA VAL A 83 2.82 -0.86 -1.30
C VAL A 83 1.97 -2.10 -1.59
N ASP A 84 1.68 -2.88 -0.55
CA ASP A 84 0.66 -3.94 -0.60
C ASP A 84 -0.73 -3.34 -0.34
N TRP A 85 -1.34 -2.83 -1.42
CA TRP A 85 -2.67 -2.19 -1.36
C TRP A 85 -3.76 -3.15 -0.88
N TYR A 86 -3.63 -4.44 -1.21
CA TYR A 86 -4.55 -5.49 -0.78
C TYR A 86 -4.51 -5.66 0.75
N GLU A 87 -3.31 -5.71 1.34
CA GLU A 87 -3.15 -5.81 2.79
C GLU A 87 -3.82 -4.63 3.52
N ILE A 88 -3.76 -3.42 2.96
CA ILE A 88 -4.40 -2.23 3.54
C ILE A 88 -5.91 -2.38 3.55
N VAL A 89 -6.51 -2.69 2.41
CA VAL A 89 -7.98 -2.83 2.35
C VAL A 89 -8.46 -4.01 3.18
N GLU A 90 -7.77 -5.15 3.14
CA GLU A 90 -8.11 -6.36 3.92
C GLU A 90 -8.15 -6.07 5.43
N LYS A 91 -7.18 -5.32 5.96
CA LYS A 91 -7.09 -5.00 7.39
C LYS A 91 -8.03 -3.89 7.86
N ASN A 92 -8.69 -3.17 6.95
CA ASN A 92 -9.57 -2.04 7.27
C ASN A 92 -11.04 -2.28 6.88
N GLN A 93 -11.48 -3.54 6.77
CA GLN A 93 -12.87 -3.90 6.41
C GLN A 93 -13.92 -3.62 7.50
N GLU A 94 -13.53 -3.19 8.70
CA GLU A 94 -14.41 -3.01 9.88
C GLU A 94 -14.71 -1.55 10.21
#